data_AF-A0A2A9PJD2-F1
#
_entry.id   AF-A0A2A9PJD2-F1
#
_cell.length_a   1.000
_cell.length_b   1.000
_cell.length_c   1.000
_cell.angle_alpha   90.00
_cell.angle_beta   90.00
_cell.angle_gamma   90.00
#
_symmetry.space_group_name_H-M   'P 1'
#
loop_
_entity.id
_entity.type
_entity.pdbx_description
1 polymer ?
#
loop_
_entity_poly.entity_id
_entity_poly.type
_entity_poly.pdbx_seq_one_letter_code
_entity_poly.pdbx_strand_id
1 'polypeptide(L)'
;MSRGPVPSRLCLLSSLPERRLGEKVRFLGCVTSYSMASASLFLGHLWPRDSGVLVAVDVKLVLQALGEELTRVGEWVNVIGYVVAGERGGGASVRVQALMVWPTGPLDIQRYETSFEAPAGSRRGSGH
;
A
#
# COMPACT_ATOMS: atom_id res chain seq x y z
N MET A 1 -6.94 -26.39 13.80
CA MET A 1 -7.07 -24.94 13.51
C MET A 1 -5.75 -24.45 12.98
N SER A 2 -5.65 -24.16 11.69
CA SER A 2 -4.42 -23.60 11.11
C SER A 2 -4.23 -22.18 11.61
N ARG A 3 -3.42 -22.00 12.66
CA ARG A 3 -2.97 -20.69 13.17
C ARG A 3 -1.86 -20.13 12.27
N GLY A 4 -2.13 -20.05 10.97
CA GLY A 4 -1.23 -19.40 10.02
C GLY A 4 -1.24 -17.89 10.22
N PRO A 5 -0.19 -17.18 9.78
CA PRO A 5 -0.18 -15.71 9.78
C PRO A 5 -1.41 -15.17 9.04
N VAL A 6 -1.99 -14.07 9.54
CA VAL A 6 -3.12 -13.41 8.89
C VAL A 6 -2.73 -13.05 7.44
N PRO A 7 -3.55 -13.40 6.43
CA PRO A 7 -3.28 -13.04 5.05
C PRO A 7 -3.45 -11.54 4.85
N SER A 8 -2.57 -10.93 4.04
CA SER A 8 -2.73 -9.53 3.65
C SER A 8 -3.80 -9.38 2.57
N ARG A 9 -4.58 -8.31 2.62
CA ARG A 9 -5.53 -7.96 1.55
C ARG A 9 -4.91 -7.02 0.54
N LEU A 10 -4.89 -7.43 -0.73
CA LEU A 10 -4.48 -6.57 -1.83
C LEU A 10 -5.53 -5.48 -2.05
N CYS A 11 -5.11 -4.21 -2.07
CA CYS A 11 -5.99 -3.06 -2.22
C CYS A 11 -5.26 -1.88 -2.89
N LEU A 12 -6.04 -0.94 -3.45
CA LEU A 12 -5.53 0.32 -3.97
C LEU A 12 -5.12 1.25 -2.82
N LEU A 13 -4.10 2.06 -3.06
CA LEU A 13 -3.65 3.07 -2.10
C LEU A 13 -4.79 4.04 -1.73
N SER A 14 -5.60 4.45 -2.70
CA SER A 14 -6.78 5.31 -2.51
C SER A 14 -7.87 4.69 -1.64
N SER A 15 -7.91 3.37 -1.50
CA SER A 15 -8.90 2.65 -0.67
C SER A 15 -8.46 2.43 0.78
N LEU A 16 -7.22 2.80 1.12
CA LEU A 16 -6.66 2.65 2.47
C LEU A 16 -7.40 3.46 3.55
N PRO A 17 -7.93 4.68 3.29
CA PRO A 17 -8.68 5.44 4.30
C PRO A 17 -9.93 4.72 4.82
N GLU A 18 -10.48 3.81 4.03
CA GLU A 18 -11.67 3.03 4.38
C GLU A 18 -11.35 1.72 5.10
N ARG A 19 -10.06 1.36 5.21
CA ARG A 19 -9.62 0.11 5.86
C ARG A 19 -9.66 0.23 7.37
N ARG A 20 -9.88 -0.91 8.04
CA ARG A 20 -9.99 -0.93 9.50
C ARG A 20 -8.60 -0.86 10.13
N LEU A 21 -8.52 -0.21 11.29
CA LEU A 21 -7.31 -0.28 12.12
C LEU A 21 -6.99 -1.75 12.45
N GLY A 22 -5.72 -2.12 12.36
CA GLY A 22 -5.25 -3.50 12.53
C GLY A 22 -5.46 -4.41 11.32
N GLU A 23 -6.04 -3.92 10.21
CA GLU A 23 -6.18 -4.71 8.98
C GLU A 23 -4.81 -4.87 8.29
N LYS A 24 -4.47 -6.11 7.92
CA LYS A 24 -3.24 -6.40 7.16
C LYS A 24 -3.49 -6.11 5.69
N VAL A 25 -2.77 -5.15 5.13
CA VAL A 25 -2.92 -4.69 3.76
C VAL A 25 -1.68 -4.99 2.92
N ARG A 26 -1.90 -5.17 1.63
CA ARG A 26 -0.88 -5.14 0.58
C ARG A 26 -1.31 -4.09 -0.45
N PHE A 27 -0.43 -3.15 -0.76
CA PHE A 27 -0.72 -2.12 -1.75
C PHE A 27 0.56 -1.69 -2.45
N LEU A 28 0.37 -0.94 -3.53
CA LEU A 28 1.42 -0.33 -4.33
C LEU A 28 1.35 1.19 -4.13
N GLY A 29 2.49 1.85 -4.07
CA GLY A 29 2.54 3.30 -4.01
C GLY A 29 3.83 3.87 -4.59
N CYS A 30 3.74 5.09 -5.12
CA CYS A 30 4.89 5.86 -5.59
C CYS A 30 5.46 6.67 -4.44
N VAL A 31 6.78 6.59 -4.23
CA VAL A 31 7.47 7.37 -3.20
C VAL A 31 7.43 8.85 -3.57
N THR A 32 6.85 9.64 -2.67
CA THR A 32 6.78 11.11 -2.80
C THR A 32 7.83 11.80 -1.94
N SER A 33 8.14 11.24 -0.77
CA SER A 33 9.21 11.69 0.11
C SER A 33 9.55 10.64 1.16
N TYR A 34 10.71 10.79 1.80
CA TYR A 34 11.17 9.97 2.91
C TYR A 34 11.65 10.87 4.05
N SER A 35 11.17 10.63 5.26
CA SER A 35 11.62 11.30 6.49
C SER A 35 12.49 10.35 7.31
N MET A 36 13.78 10.65 7.41
CA MET A 36 14.69 9.91 8.28
C MET A 36 14.38 10.13 9.77
N ALA A 37 13.91 11.33 10.14
CA ALA A 37 13.61 11.67 11.54
C ALA A 37 12.48 10.82 12.12
N SER A 38 11.44 10.53 11.32
CA SER A 38 10.31 9.69 11.74
C SER A 38 10.40 8.26 11.22
N ALA A 39 11.43 7.93 10.42
CA ALA A 39 11.54 6.70 9.65
C ALA A 39 10.24 6.39 8.90
N SER A 40 9.77 7.34 8.09
CA SER A 40 8.50 7.24 7.38
C SER A 40 8.63 7.52 5.88
N LEU A 41 8.13 6.61 5.05
CA LEU A 41 7.93 6.83 3.62
C LEU A 41 6.55 7.44 3.38
N PHE A 42 6.47 8.45 2.53
CA PHE A 42 5.20 9.00 2.09
C PHE A 42 4.91 8.50 0.69
N LEU A 43 3.85 7.71 0.55
CA LEU A 43 3.46 7.08 -0.70
C LEU A 43 2.18 7.72 -1.23
N GLY A 44 2.16 7.97 -2.54
CA GLY A 44 1.00 8.48 -3.26
C GLY A 44 0.68 7.63 -4.48
N HIS A 45 -0.57 7.70 -4.93
CA HIS A 45 -1.02 7.19 -6.22
C HIS A 45 -2.23 8.01 -6.65
N LEU A 46 -2.18 8.59 -7.85
CA LEU A 46 -3.24 9.44 -8.41
C LEU A 46 -4.40 8.61 -9.02
N TRP A 47 -4.57 7.35 -8.61
CA TRP A 47 -5.62 6.46 -9.10
C TRP A 47 -6.63 6.05 -8.01
N PRO A 48 -7.95 6.12 -8.28
CA PRO A 48 -8.61 6.72 -9.45
C PRO A 48 -8.19 8.18 -9.66
N ARG A 49 -8.32 8.72 -10.89
CA ARG A 49 -7.84 10.08 -11.24
C ARG A 49 -8.14 11.08 -10.12
N ASP A 50 -7.14 11.88 -9.80
CA ASP A 50 -7.18 12.92 -8.76
C ASP A 50 -7.35 12.38 -7.33
N SER A 51 -7.03 11.10 -7.10
CA SER A 51 -6.77 10.57 -5.76
C SER A 51 -5.67 11.38 -5.08
N GLY A 52 -6.07 12.24 -4.15
CA GLY A 52 -5.16 12.99 -3.26
C GLY A 52 -4.71 12.19 -2.04
N VAL A 53 -4.86 10.86 -2.06
CA VAL A 53 -4.52 10.03 -0.90
C VAL A 53 -3.00 9.93 -0.78
N LEU A 54 -2.50 10.43 0.34
CA LEU A 54 -1.11 10.28 0.77
C LEU A 54 -1.07 9.35 1.98
N VAL A 55 -0.18 8.37 1.95
CA VAL A 55 -0.05 7.38 3.01
C VAL A 55 1.32 7.48 3.65
N ALA A 56 1.35 7.64 4.97
CA ALA A 56 2.57 7.57 5.75
C ALA A 56 2.85 6.12 6.13
N VAL A 57 3.96 5.57 5.68
CA VAL A 57 4.38 4.20 5.97
C VAL A 57 5.54 4.26 6.98
N ASP A 58 5.27 3.84 8.22
CA ASP A 58 6.32 3.66 9.24
C ASP A 58 7.15 2.41 8.86
N VAL A 59 8.43 2.64 8.60
CA VAL A 59 9.37 1.60 8.13
C VAL A 59 10.37 1.15 9.19
N LYS A 60 10.18 1.51 10.47
CA LYS A 60 11.13 1.19 11.56
C LYS A 60 11.45 -0.30 11.66
N LEU A 61 10.47 -1.16 11.45
CA LEU A 61 10.63 -2.62 11.53
C LEU A 61 11.43 -3.21 10.35
N VAL A 62 11.59 -2.46 9.27
CA VAL A 62 12.22 -2.92 8.02
C VAL A 62 13.39 -2.04 7.59
N LEU A 63 13.92 -1.19 8.48
CA LEU A 63 15.02 -0.26 8.19
C LEU A 63 16.25 -0.95 7.61
N GLN A 64 16.57 -2.16 8.07
CA GLN A 64 17.72 -2.92 7.57
C GLN A 64 17.56 -3.36 6.11
N ALA A 65 16.32 -3.46 5.61
CA ALA A 65 16.01 -3.80 4.24
C ALA A 65 15.80 -2.55 3.36
N LEU A 66 15.84 -1.34 3.93
CA LEU A 66 15.65 -0.10 3.19
C LEU A 66 16.91 0.25 2.41
N GLY A 67 16.89 0.03 1.09
CA GLY A 67 17.90 0.50 0.15
C GLY A 67 17.55 1.86 -0.47
N GLU A 68 18.49 2.45 -1.22
CA GLU A 68 18.28 3.73 -1.92
C GLU A 68 17.05 3.70 -2.84
N GLU A 69 16.85 2.60 -3.56
CA GLU A 69 15.72 2.41 -4.48
C GLU A 69 14.36 2.47 -3.76
N LEU A 70 14.29 2.12 -2.48
CA LEU A 70 13.04 2.14 -1.71
C LEU A 70 12.69 3.51 -1.13
N THR A 71 13.63 4.44 -1.17
CA THR A 71 13.49 5.80 -0.60
C THR A 71 13.52 6.91 -1.63
N ARG A 72 13.89 6.58 -2.88
CA ARG A 72 14.00 7.55 -3.97
C ARG A 72 12.62 7.99 -4.45
N VAL A 73 12.43 9.29 -4.56
CA VAL A 73 11.20 9.89 -5.09
C VAL A 73 10.95 9.43 -6.52
N GLY A 74 9.71 9.06 -6.83
CA GLY A 74 9.30 8.53 -8.13
C GLY A 74 9.35 7.01 -8.24
N GLU A 75 9.98 6.32 -7.28
CA GLU A 75 10.05 4.85 -7.31
C GLU A 75 8.73 4.22 -6.83
N TRP A 76 8.35 3.14 -7.52
CA TRP A 76 7.16 2.36 -7.18
C TRP A 76 7.51 1.19 -6.26
N VAL A 77 6.94 1.19 -5.07
CA VAL A 77 7.20 0.19 -4.05
C VAL A 77 5.94 -0.57 -3.68
N ASN A 78 6.11 -1.86 -3.42
CA ASN A 78 5.09 -2.67 -2.79
C ASN A 78 5.27 -2.63 -1.29
N VAL A 79 4.15 -2.57 -0.56
CA VAL A 79 4.14 -2.58 0.90
C VAL A 79 3.19 -3.65 1.40
N ILE A 80 3.64 -4.44 2.39
CA ILE A 80 2.75 -5.19 3.28
C ILE A 80 2.88 -4.59 4.67
N GLY A 81 1.74 -4.29 5.30
CA GLY A 81 1.72 -3.69 6.62
C GLY A 81 0.35 -3.75 7.29
N TYR A 82 0.28 -3.19 8.49
CA TYR A 82 -0.98 -3.01 9.21
C TYR A 82 -1.40 -1.56 9.20
N VAL A 83 -2.70 -1.30 8.98
CA VAL A 83 -3.27 0.04 9.14
C VAL A 83 -3.24 0.41 10.62
N VAL A 84 -2.67 1.56 10.95
CA VAL A 84 -2.52 2.04 12.33
C VAL A 84 -3.14 3.42 12.49
N ALA A 85 -3.44 3.80 13.74
CA ALA A 85 -3.96 5.13 14.02
C ALA A 85 -2.93 6.20 13.61
N GLY A 86 -3.36 7.17 12.81
CA GLY A 86 -2.56 8.35 12.51
C GLY A 86 -2.63 9.39 13.63
N GLU A 87 -1.56 10.14 13.82
CA GLU A 87 -1.61 11.36 14.63
C GLU A 87 -2.32 12.45 13.83
N ARG A 88 -3.29 13.13 14.45
CA ARG A 88 -3.98 14.26 13.84
C ARG A 88 -2.96 15.39 13.61
N GLY A 89 -2.68 15.73 12.35
CA GLY A 89 -1.84 16.88 11.98
C GLY A 89 -0.71 16.60 10.98
N GLY A 90 -0.39 15.34 10.69
CA GLY A 90 0.50 15.00 9.57
C GLY A 90 -0.31 14.93 8.28
N GLY A 91 0.09 15.62 7.21
CA GLY A 91 -0.65 15.72 5.95
C GLY A 91 -0.93 14.41 5.18
N ALA A 92 -0.69 13.25 5.79
CA ALA A 92 -1.08 11.95 5.26
C ALA A 92 -2.46 11.54 5.79
N SER A 93 -3.32 11.05 4.90
CA SER A 93 -4.68 10.63 5.22
C SER A 93 -4.72 9.33 6.03
N VAL A 94 -3.68 8.48 5.92
CA VAL A 94 -3.60 7.17 6.56
C VAL A 94 -2.17 6.87 6.96
N ARG A 95 -1.99 6.12 8.06
CA ARG A 95 -0.70 5.55 8.47
C ARG A 95 -0.72 4.03 8.41
N VAL A 96 0.38 3.44 7.91
CA VAL A 96 0.60 2.00 7.85
C VAL A 96 1.93 1.66 8.51
N GLN A 97 1.96 0.66 9.39
CA GLN A 97 3.21 0.08 9.89
C GLN A 97 3.66 -1.03 8.95
N ALA A 98 4.82 -0.86 8.31
CA ALA A 98 5.35 -1.83 7.35
C ALA A 98 5.93 -3.06 8.04
N LEU A 99 5.63 -4.22 7.45
CA LEU A 99 6.29 -5.50 7.73
C LEU A 99 7.23 -5.90 6.59
N MET A 100 6.96 -5.42 5.38
CA MET A 100 7.78 -5.70 4.20
C MET A 100 7.61 -4.56 3.20
N VAL A 101 8.73 -4.11 2.63
CA VAL A 101 8.78 -3.13 1.54
C VAL A 101 9.76 -3.66 0.51
N TRP A 102 9.39 -3.62 -0.78
CA TRP A 102 10.26 -4.10 -1.85
C TRP A 102 9.98 -3.34 -3.16
N PRO A 103 10.99 -3.24 -4.06
CA PRO A 103 10.82 -2.53 -5.31
C PRO A 103 9.91 -3.35 -6.23
N THR A 104 9.14 -2.67 -7.07
CA THR A 104 8.22 -3.37 -7.98
C THR A 104 8.95 -4.00 -9.18
N GLY A 105 10.14 -3.53 -9.52
CA GLY A 105 10.79 -3.85 -10.78
C GLY A 105 10.02 -3.24 -11.96
N PRO A 106 10.11 -3.84 -13.17
CA PRO A 106 9.32 -3.40 -14.32
C PRO A 106 7.82 -3.46 -14.01
N LEU A 107 7.18 -2.28 -13.92
CA LEU A 107 5.78 -2.13 -13.58
C LEU A 107 4.99 -1.60 -14.78
N ASP A 108 3.98 -2.36 -15.19
CA ASP A 108 2.90 -1.84 -16.02
C ASP A 108 1.78 -1.31 -15.11
N ILE A 109 1.78 0.01 -14.93
CA ILE A 109 0.83 0.68 -14.04
C ILE A 109 -0.62 0.54 -14.52
N GLN A 110 -0.85 0.56 -15.83
CA GLN A 110 -2.19 0.43 -16.40
C GLN A 110 -2.75 -0.96 -16.10
N ARG A 111 -1.93 -2.00 -16.29
CA ARG A 111 -2.31 -3.37 -15.94
C ARG A 111 -2.60 -3.55 -14.45
N TYR A 112 -1.82 -2.88 -13.58
CA TYR A 112 -2.09 -2.88 -12.15
C TYR A 112 -3.44 -2.23 -11.83
N GLU A 113 -3.71 -1.05 -12.38
CA GLU A 113 -4.96 -0.30 -12.17
C GLU A 113 -6.18 -1.10 -12.63
N THR A 114 -6.15 -1.65 -13.85
CA THR A 114 -7.24 -2.46 -14.42
C THR A 114 -7.49 -3.78 -13.66
N SER A 115 -6.50 -4.30 -12.93
CA SER A 115 -6.72 -5.49 -12.09
C SER A 115 -7.74 -5.26 -10.96
N PHE A 116 -7.95 -4.00 -10.57
CA PHE A 116 -8.99 -3.59 -9.60
C PHE A 116 -10.30 -3.15 -10.27
N GLU A 117 -10.34 -3.06 -11.60
CA GLU A 117 -11.53 -2.73 -12.39
C GLU A 117 -12.33 -3.97 -12.84
N ALA A 118 -11.80 -5.19 -12.61
CA ALA A 118 -12.45 -6.41 -13.06
C ALA A 118 -13.92 -6.48 -12.59
N PRO A 119 -14.88 -6.79 -13.50
CA PRO A 119 -16.29 -6.67 -13.19
C PRO A 119 -16.71 -7.68 -12.12
N ALA A 120 -17.48 -7.22 -11.15
CA ALA A 120 -18.26 -8.07 -10.27
C ALA A 120 -19.28 -8.87 -11.10
N GLY A 121 -18.88 -10.00 -11.70
CA GLY A 121 -19.81 -10.84 -12.43
C GLY A 121 -19.20 -11.81 -13.44
N SER A 122 -18.72 -12.97 -12.96
CA SER A 122 -18.97 -14.24 -13.66
C SER A 122 -18.80 -15.42 -12.70
N ARG A 123 -19.81 -15.60 -11.85
CA ARG A 123 -20.22 -16.92 -11.34
C ARG A 123 -21.68 -17.09 -11.70
N ARG A 124 -21.96 -17.42 -12.96
CA ARG A 124 -23.18 -18.18 -13.29
C ARG A 124 -22.73 -19.59 -13.63
N GLY A 125 -23.16 -20.53 -12.81
CA GLY A 125 -22.98 -21.94 -13.05
C GLY A 125 -23.63 -22.32 -14.38
N SER A 126 -22.90 -23.07 -15.18
CA SER A 126 -23.45 -23.91 -16.23
C SER A 126 -23.39 -25.33 -15.68
N GLY A 127 -24.51 -25.79 -15.12
CA GLY A 127 -24.81 -27.20 -14.95
C GLY A 127 -25.98 -27.48 -15.88
N HIS A 128 -25.75 -28.30 -16.90
CA HIS A 128 -26.79 -28.88 -17.73
C HIS A 128 -26.71 -30.40 -17.58
#